data_AF-A0A7I7Q934-F1
#
_entry.id   AF-A0A7I7Q934-F1
#
_cell.length_a   1.000
_cell.length_b   1.000
_cell.length_c   1.000
_cell.angle_alpha   90.00
_cell.angle_beta   90.00
_cell.angle_gamma   90.00
#
_symmetry.space_group_name_H-M   'P 1'
#
loop_
_entity.id
_entity.type
_entity.pdbx_description
1 polymer ?
#
loop_
_entity_poly.entity_id
_entity_poly.type
_entity_poly.pdbx_seq_one_letter_code
_entity_poly.pdbx_strand_id
1 'polypeptide(L)'
;MPCGIVAATLVAGDKTTSLVAIFVCLFCAFYFMTITHSLMTFWITTMLALLYGLMGQFSFGVFLLRIEETAIGAVIGVTVAILVLPTNTRTAIRRDTLAFLKALGALIEISTATMFGKDETVSPTEQARELDRDLQQFRITAKPLLAGVAGLAGRRSIRRGLRIFTACDRYGRSLARSSERYHDHFGSPQLADAFTAAAKQTRTNIDALAALVDGATGVSVNSKTDALDAAEALARHQDGDHGPHPDTRRFLTAVHALRQIERAIIDAATNLGAQDSPQVSRSTS
;
A
#
# COMPACT_ATOMS: atom_id res chain seq x y z
N MET A 1 27.44 -11.62 -19.10
CA MET A 1 28.45 -12.27 -19.96
C MET A 1 29.65 -12.78 -19.13
N PRO A 2 29.54 -13.79 -18.24
CA PRO A 2 30.71 -14.38 -17.56
C PRO A 2 31.00 -15.84 -17.92
N CYS A 3 30.08 -16.56 -18.59
CA CYS A 3 30.19 -18.01 -18.77
C CYS A 3 31.32 -18.43 -19.73
N GLY A 4 31.63 -17.62 -20.76
CA GLY A 4 32.70 -17.92 -21.72
C GLY A 4 34.11 -17.84 -21.13
N ILE A 5 34.29 -17.06 -20.06
CA ILE A 5 35.60 -16.80 -19.44
C ILE A 5 35.95 -17.90 -18.42
N VAL A 6 34.96 -18.46 -17.73
CA VAL A 6 35.15 -19.64 -16.86
C VAL A 6 35.51 -20.88 -17.68
N ALA A 7 34.88 -21.03 -18.85
CA ALA A 7 35.25 -22.10 -19.79
C ALA A 7 36.68 -21.95 -20.34
N ALA A 8 37.11 -20.71 -20.62
CA ALA A 8 38.47 -20.44 -21.12
C ALA A 8 39.56 -20.65 -20.05
N THR A 9 39.28 -20.35 -18.79
CA THR A 9 40.25 -20.47 -17.67
C THR A 9 40.46 -21.91 -17.22
N LEU A 10 39.45 -22.79 -17.32
CA LEU A 10 39.60 -24.23 -17.12
C LEU A 10 40.40 -24.93 -18.23
N VAL A 11 40.55 -24.29 -19.37
CA VAL A 11 41.15 -24.83 -20.62
C VAL A 11 42.57 -24.31 -20.87
N ALA A 12 43.00 -23.29 -20.12
CA ALA A 12 44.26 -22.57 -20.31
C ALA A 12 45.54 -23.29 -19.82
N GLY A 13 45.47 -24.62 -19.59
CA GLY A 13 46.61 -25.43 -19.17
C GLY A 13 47.33 -26.15 -20.31
N ASP A 14 46.67 -26.41 -21.44
CA ASP A 14 47.24 -27.18 -22.55
C ASP A 14 46.84 -26.59 -23.92
N LYS A 15 47.83 -26.44 -24.80
CA LYS A 15 47.73 -25.76 -26.11
C LYS A 15 46.68 -26.42 -27.00
N THR A 16 46.49 -27.73 -26.83
CA THR A 16 45.51 -28.57 -27.52
C THR A 16 44.08 -28.22 -27.12
N THR A 17 43.83 -27.92 -25.85
CA THR A 17 42.49 -27.66 -25.32
C THR A 17 41.94 -26.31 -25.79
N SER A 18 42.80 -25.28 -25.89
CA SER A 18 42.41 -23.98 -26.47
C SER A 18 42.07 -24.08 -27.96
N LEU A 19 42.77 -24.94 -28.70
CA LEU A 19 42.56 -25.14 -30.13
C LEU A 19 41.22 -25.85 -30.41
N VAL A 20 40.86 -26.83 -29.57
CA VAL A 20 39.54 -27.50 -29.61
C VAL A 20 38.42 -26.52 -29.25
N ALA A 21 38.60 -25.69 -28.23
CA ALA A 21 37.61 -24.68 -27.83
C ALA A 21 37.34 -23.65 -28.92
N ILE A 22 38.37 -23.25 -29.69
CA ILE A 22 38.21 -22.36 -30.86
C ILE A 22 37.37 -23.03 -31.95
N PHE A 23 37.60 -24.31 -32.25
CA PHE A 23 36.80 -25.05 -33.22
C PHE A 23 35.33 -25.17 -32.79
N VAL A 24 35.07 -25.39 -31.50
CA VAL A 24 33.70 -25.43 -30.95
C VAL A 24 33.05 -24.05 -30.99
N CYS A 25 33.77 -22.97 -30.65
CA CYS A 25 33.33 -21.58 -30.79
C CYS A 25 32.94 -21.25 -32.23
N LEU A 26 33.80 -21.61 -33.21
CA LEU A 26 33.53 -21.40 -34.63
C LEU A 26 32.30 -22.17 -35.07
N PHE A 27 32.16 -23.43 -34.65
CA PHE A 27 30.99 -24.25 -34.94
C PHE A 27 29.70 -23.64 -34.37
N CYS A 28 29.71 -23.17 -33.12
CA CYS A 28 28.57 -22.48 -32.52
C CYS A 28 28.26 -21.14 -33.19
N ALA A 29 29.28 -20.34 -33.55
CA ALA A 29 29.09 -19.06 -34.24
C ALA A 29 28.45 -19.24 -35.63
N PHE A 30 28.88 -20.26 -36.39
CA PHE A 30 28.28 -20.61 -37.68
C PHE A 30 26.89 -21.26 -37.53
N TYR A 31 26.65 -22.04 -36.47
CA TYR A 31 25.34 -22.64 -36.20
C TYR A 31 24.27 -21.61 -35.81
N PHE A 32 24.64 -20.58 -35.04
CA PHE A 32 23.72 -19.51 -34.60
C PHE A 32 23.61 -18.31 -35.56
N MET A 33 24.29 -18.36 -36.72
CA MET A 33 24.33 -17.29 -37.73
C MET A 33 22.95 -16.89 -38.27
N THR A 34 21.94 -17.74 -38.11
CA THR A 34 20.57 -17.55 -38.61
C THR A 34 19.54 -17.13 -37.55
N ILE A 35 19.85 -17.14 -36.25
CA ILE A 35 18.82 -17.03 -35.19
C ILE A 35 18.82 -15.68 -34.46
N THR A 36 19.96 -15.06 -34.14
CA THR A 36 19.96 -13.77 -33.40
C THR A 36 21.27 -12.99 -33.50
N HIS A 37 21.21 -11.74 -33.97
CA HIS A 37 22.36 -10.83 -34.15
C HIS A 37 23.16 -10.58 -32.85
N SER A 38 22.51 -10.50 -31.68
CA SER A 38 23.19 -10.31 -30.38
C SER A 38 24.09 -11.48 -29.98
N LEU A 39 23.73 -12.71 -30.36
CA LEU A 39 24.50 -13.90 -30.02
C LEU A 39 25.72 -14.05 -30.93
N MET A 40 25.59 -13.64 -32.20
CA MET A 40 26.69 -13.53 -33.16
C MET A 40 27.78 -12.58 -32.66
N THR A 41 27.42 -11.36 -32.21
CA THR A 41 28.39 -10.39 -31.69
C THR A 41 29.09 -10.93 -30.44
N PHE A 42 28.38 -11.64 -29.57
CA PHE A 42 28.97 -12.27 -28.39
C PHE A 42 30.03 -13.33 -28.75
N TRP A 43 29.73 -14.24 -29.68
CA TRP A 43 30.69 -15.27 -30.12
C TRP A 43 31.90 -14.69 -30.84
N ILE A 44 31.71 -13.68 -31.69
CA ILE A 44 32.83 -12.98 -32.36
C ILE A 44 33.73 -12.29 -31.32
N THR A 45 33.15 -11.59 -30.34
CA THR A 45 33.93 -10.91 -29.29
C THR A 45 34.68 -11.90 -28.41
N THR A 46 34.07 -13.05 -28.11
CA THR A 46 34.70 -14.13 -27.34
C THR A 46 35.82 -14.82 -28.13
N MET A 47 35.61 -15.08 -29.41
CA MET A 47 36.65 -15.58 -30.32
C MET A 47 37.82 -14.61 -30.41
N LEU A 48 37.55 -13.31 -30.54
CA LEU A 48 38.58 -12.27 -30.57
C LEU A 48 39.37 -12.23 -29.25
N ALA A 49 38.70 -12.36 -28.10
CA ALA A 49 39.35 -12.46 -26.79
C ALA A 49 40.25 -13.71 -26.66
N LEU A 50 39.81 -14.87 -27.15
CA LEU A 50 40.59 -16.12 -27.15
C LEU A 50 41.82 -16.04 -28.07
N LEU A 51 41.66 -15.49 -29.28
CA LEU A 51 42.75 -15.25 -30.24
C LEU A 51 43.85 -14.38 -29.65
N TYR A 52 43.43 -13.33 -28.95
CA TYR A 52 44.31 -12.32 -28.39
C TYR A 52 44.98 -12.86 -27.10
N GLY A 53 44.31 -13.75 -26.36
CA GLY A 53 44.91 -14.57 -25.29
C GLY A 53 45.99 -15.55 -25.77
N LEU A 54 45.77 -16.22 -26.91
CA LEU A 54 46.74 -17.12 -27.53
C LEU A 54 47.98 -16.43 -28.11
N MET A 55 47.86 -15.14 -28.45
CA MET A 55 48.96 -14.32 -28.96
C MET A 55 50.02 -13.97 -27.88
N GLY A 56 49.80 -14.39 -26.62
CA GLY A 56 50.78 -14.27 -25.53
C GLY A 56 50.94 -12.87 -24.95
N GLN A 57 50.03 -11.94 -25.28
CA GLN A 57 50.10 -10.52 -24.89
C GLN A 57 49.02 -10.10 -23.87
N PHE A 58 48.59 -10.98 -22.95
CA PHE A 58 47.67 -10.58 -21.88
C PHE A 58 48.20 -10.77 -20.47
N SER A 59 48.61 -9.62 -19.94
CA SER A 59 48.77 -9.31 -18.53
C SER A 59 47.48 -9.62 -17.75
N PHE A 60 47.60 -10.50 -16.76
CA PHE A 60 46.60 -10.75 -15.71
C PHE A 60 46.02 -9.46 -15.09
N GLY A 61 46.76 -8.34 -15.14
CA GLY A 61 46.35 -7.04 -14.62
C GLY A 61 45.16 -6.41 -15.35
N VAL A 62 45.02 -6.60 -16.67
CA VAL A 62 43.89 -6.01 -17.43
C VAL A 62 42.59 -6.79 -17.20
N PHE A 63 42.71 -8.06 -16.78
CA PHE A 63 41.60 -8.96 -16.50
C PHE A 63 40.98 -8.68 -15.12
N LEU A 64 41.82 -8.44 -14.11
CA LEU A 64 41.36 -8.03 -12.78
C LEU A 64 40.66 -6.66 -12.83
N LEU A 65 41.23 -5.70 -13.57
CA LEU A 65 40.70 -4.34 -13.68
C LEU A 65 39.26 -4.29 -14.21
N ARG A 66 38.92 -5.13 -15.21
CA ARG A 66 37.55 -5.20 -15.73
C ARG A 66 36.57 -5.85 -14.75
N ILE A 67 36.98 -6.87 -14.00
CA ILE A 67 36.14 -7.49 -12.99
C ILE A 67 35.89 -6.50 -11.84
N GLU A 68 36.92 -5.78 -11.44
CA GLU A 68 36.86 -4.74 -10.41
C GLU A 68 35.94 -3.59 -10.84
N GLU A 69 36.08 -3.10 -12.07
CA GLU A 69 35.21 -2.04 -12.63
C GLU A 69 33.75 -2.48 -12.72
N THR A 70 33.48 -3.73 -13.12
CA THR A 70 32.11 -4.26 -13.19
C THR A 70 31.53 -4.51 -11.79
N ALA A 71 32.35 -4.96 -10.85
CA ALA A 71 31.95 -5.15 -9.46
C ALA A 71 31.61 -3.80 -8.82
N ILE A 72 32.43 -2.77 -9.03
CA ILE A 72 32.16 -1.40 -8.56
C ILE A 72 30.89 -0.86 -9.23
N GLY A 73 30.76 -1.01 -10.56
CA GLY A 73 29.56 -0.60 -11.29
C GLY A 73 28.28 -1.30 -10.81
N ALA A 74 28.35 -2.60 -10.50
CA ALA A 74 27.25 -3.36 -9.93
C ALA A 74 26.91 -2.91 -8.51
N VAL A 75 27.90 -2.68 -7.65
CA VAL A 75 27.70 -2.19 -6.28
C VAL A 75 27.09 -0.79 -6.30
N ILE A 76 27.59 0.11 -7.14
CA ILE A 76 27.03 1.47 -7.30
C ILE A 76 25.60 1.37 -7.84
N GLY A 77 25.35 0.57 -8.87
CA GLY A 77 24.01 0.37 -9.44
C GLY A 77 23.01 -0.18 -8.43
N VAL A 78 23.40 -1.18 -7.63
CA VAL A 78 22.58 -1.74 -6.55
C VAL A 78 22.36 -0.69 -5.46
N THR A 79 23.39 0.05 -5.06
CA THR A 79 23.29 1.10 -4.04
C THR A 79 22.34 2.21 -4.48
N VAL A 80 22.47 2.69 -5.71
CA VAL A 80 21.57 3.70 -6.30
C VAL A 80 20.15 3.16 -6.41
N ALA A 81 19.95 1.92 -6.86
CA ALA A 81 18.62 1.31 -6.93
C ALA A 81 17.96 1.19 -5.53
N ILE A 82 18.74 0.83 -4.51
CA ILE A 82 18.28 0.75 -3.12
C ILE A 82 18.00 2.14 -2.54
N LEU A 83 18.67 3.21 -2.95
CA LEU A 83 18.45 4.55 -2.40
C LEU A 83 17.37 5.35 -3.15
N VAL A 84 17.31 5.24 -4.47
CA VAL A 84 16.45 6.08 -5.32
C VAL A 84 15.04 5.48 -5.50
N LEU A 85 14.92 4.15 -5.58
CA LEU A 85 13.62 3.50 -5.76
C LEU A 85 12.68 3.67 -4.53
N PRO A 86 13.12 3.40 -3.28
CA PRO A 86 12.19 3.41 -2.15
C PRO A 86 11.77 4.82 -1.70
N THR A 87 12.55 5.86 -1.97
CA THR A 87 12.22 7.23 -1.56
C THR A 87 10.98 7.73 -2.28
N ASN A 88 10.88 7.49 -3.59
CA ASN A 88 9.72 7.89 -4.38
C ASN A 88 8.47 7.03 -4.10
N THR A 89 8.63 5.73 -3.82
CA THR A 89 7.46 4.88 -3.56
C THR A 89 6.86 5.12 -2.17
N ARG A 90 7.69 5.36 -1.14
CA ARG A 90 7.19 5.64 0.22
C ARG A 90 6.42 6.95 0.29
N THR A 91 6.87 7.99 -0.41
CA THR A 91 6.18 9.29 -0.44
C THR A 91 4.86 9.21 -1.20
N ALA A 92 4.80 8.47 -2.32
CA ALA A 92 3.57 8.23 -3.06
C ALA A 92 2.52 7.47 -2.21
N ILE A 93 2.93 6.38 -1.54
CA ILE A 93 2.03 5.62 -0.65
C ILE A 93 1.53 6.49 0.50
N ARG A 94 2.42 7.30 1.10
CA ARG A 94 2.04 8.20 2.18
C ARG A 94 0.98 9.20 1.71
N ARG A 95 1.19 9.82 0.55
CA ARG A 95 0.24 10.77 -0.05
C ARG A 95 -1.12 10.12 -0.32
N ASP A 96 -1.14 8.94 -0.96
CA ASP A 96 -2.37 8.24 -1.29
C ASP A 96 -3.13 7.78 -0.02
N THR A 97 -2.39 7.40 1.03
CA THR A 97 -2.98 7.10 2.35
C THR A 97 -3.65 8.33 2.95
N LEU A 98 -2.96 9.48 2.96
CA LEU A 98 -3.51 10.73 3.50
C LEU A 98 -4.72 11.21 2.70
N ALA A 99 -4.71 11.07 1.37
CA ALA A 99 -5.84 11.37 0.51
C ALA A 99 -7.07 10.50 0.88
N PHE A 100 -6.89 9.18 0.97
CA PHE A 100 -7.95 8.25 1.37
C PHE A 100 -8.53 8.58 2.75
N LEU A 101 -7.68 8.85 3.75
CA LEU A 101 -8.12 9.21 5.10
C LEU A 101 -8.92 10.52 5.11
N LYS A 102 -8.48 11.52 4.34
CA LYS A 102 -9.20 12.78 4.17
C LYS A 102 -10.57 12.58 3.51
N ALA A 103 -10.64 11.79 2.43
CA ALA A 103 -11.89 11.47 1.76
C ALA A 103 -12.85 10.69 2.67
N LEU A 104 -12.33 9.80 3.53
CA LEU A 104 -13.12 9.07 4.52
C LEU A 104 -13.71 10.01 5.59
N GLY A 105 -12.90 10.95 6.09
CA GLY A 105 -13.35 11.97 7.04
C GLY A 105 -14.45 12.87 6.45
N ALA A 106 -14.28 13.29 5.20
CA ALA A 106 -15.28 14.06 4.45
C ALA A 106 -16.57 13.26 4.24
N LEU A 107 -16.47 11.97 3.93
CA LEU A 107 -17.64 11.09 3.77
C LEU A 107 -18.45 11.00 5.07
N ILE A 108 -17.79 10.84 6.22
CA ILE A 108 -18.47 10.79 7.53
C ILE A 108 -19.17 12.12 7.81
N GLU A 109 -18.50 13.25 7.53
CA GLU A 109 -19.07 14.59 7.70
C GLU A 109 -20.32 14.80 6.85
N ILE A 110 -20.21 14.55 5.53
CA ILE A 110 -21.31 14.69 4.58
C ILE A 110 -22.45 13.75 4.94
N SER A 111 -22.18 12.48 5.25
CA SER A 111 -23.22 11.51 5.63
C SER A 111 -23.95 11.93 6.91
N THR A 112 -23.22 12.49 7.89
CA THR A 112 -23.83 12.99 9.14
C THR A 112 -24.68 14.22 8.88
N ALA A 113 -24.20 15.14 8.03
CA ALA A 113 -24.93 16.33 7.62
C ALA A 113 -26.18 16.01 6.80
N THR A 114 -26.15 15.00 5.93
CA THR A 114 -27.33 14.53 5.20
C THR A 114 -28.37 13.89 6.12
N MET A 115 -27.94 13.18 7.19
CA MET A 115 -28.88 12.54 8.12
C MET A 115 -29.56 13.52 9.09
N PHE A 116 -28.85 14.53 9.57
CA PHE A 116 -29.33 15.39 10.67
C PHE A 116 -29.26 16.91 10.39
N GLY A 117 -28.64 17.31 9.28
CA GLY A 117 -28.52 18.68 8.84
C GLY A 117 -29.62 19.08 7.84
N LYS A 118 -29.66 20.38 7.51
CA LYS A 118 -30.68 20.96 6.63
C LYS A 118 -30.20 21.25 5.20
N ASP A 119 -28.94 20.97 4.87
CA ASP A 119 -28.32 21.35 3.60
C ASP A 119 -27.76 20.14 2.84
N GLU A 120 -28.43 19.77 1.74
CA GLU A 120 -27.97 18.80 0.75
C GLU A 120 -27.21 19.53 -0.37
N THR A 121 -25.96 19.93 -0.12
CA THR A 121 -25.11 20.48 -1.19
C THR A 121 -24.23 19.44 -1.88
N VAL A 122 -23.93 18.33 -1.20
CA VAL A 122 -23.08 17.24 -1.72
C VAL A 122 -23.69 15.88 -1.39
N SER A 123 -23.84 15.02 -2.41
CA SER A 123 -24.38 13.67 -2.23
C SER A 123 -23.36 12.77 -1.50
N PRO A 124 -23.75 12.09 -0.39
CA PRO A 124 -22.92 11.09 0.25
C PRO A 124 -22.43 9.98 -0.69
N THR A 125 -23.23 9.56 -1.65
CA THR A 125 -22.84 8.55 -2.64
C THR A 125 -21.77 9.08 -3.61
N GLU A 126 -21.78 10.36 -3.97
CA GLU A 126 -20.71 10.98 -4.76
C GLU A 126 -19.39 10.99 -3.99
N GLN A 127 -19.42 11.38 -2.71
CA GLN A 127 -18.23 11.33 -1.85
C GLN A 127 -17.73 9.89 -1.66
N ALA A 128 -18.63 8.91 -1.58
CA ALA A 128 -18.26 7.49 -1.49
C ALA A 128 -17.61 6.96 -2.78
N ARG A 129 -17.94 7.55 -3.95
CA ARG A 129 -17.23 7.27 -5.21
C ARG A 129 -15.83 7.88 -5.22
N GLU A 130 -15.65 9.07 -4.66
CA GLU A 130 -14.32 9.65 -4.50
C GLU A 130 -13.43 8.79 -3.60
N LEU A 131 -13.95 8.33 -2.46
CA LEU A 131 -13.25 7.41 -1.57
C LEU A 131 -12.77 6.12 -2.28
N ASP A 132 -13.60 5.55 -3.16
CA ASP A 132 -13.23 4.38 -3.96
C ASP A 132 -12.12 4.72 -4.98
N ARG A 133 -12.18 5.89 -5.62
CA ARG A 133 -11.11 6.33 -6.54
C ARG A 133 -9.77 6.40 -5.80
N ASP A 134 -9.75 6.96 -4.60
CA ASP A 134 -8.54 7.03 -3.77
C ASP A 134 -8.03 5.64 -3.38
N LEU A 135 -8.94 4.71 -3.07
CA LEU A 135 -8.57 3.30 -2.81
C LEU A 135 -7.98 2.61 -4.05
N GLN A 136 -8.53 2.86 -5.24
CA GLN A 136 -7.97 2.32 -6.49
C GLN A 136 -6.59 2.93 -6.78
N GLN A 137 -6.43 4.23 -6.56
CA GLN A 137 -5.14 4.90 -6.72
C GLN A 137 -4.08 4.32 -5.78
N PHE A 138 -4.42 4.13 -4.50
CA PHE A 138 -3.55 3.45 -3.54
C PHE A 138 -3.17 2.03 -3.99
N ARG A 139 -4.13 1.25 -4.53
CA ARG A 139 -3.85 -0.10 -5.07
C ARG A 139 -2.86 -0.08 -6.22
N ILE A 140 -2.99 0.88 -7.14
CA ILE A 140 -2.08 1.06 -8.28
C ILE A 140 -0.68 1.37 -7.76
N THR A 141 -0.56 2.34 -6.85
CA THR A 141 0.73 2.74 -6.25
C THR A 141 1.37 1.61 -5.42
N ALA A 142 0.56 0.78 -4.76
CA ALA A 142 1.04 -0.35 -3.96
C ALA A 142 1.44 -1.59 -4.79
N LYS A 143 0.98 -1.70 -6.05
CA LYS A 143 1.19 -2.88 -6.91
C LYS A 143 2.68 -3.26 -7.11
N PRO A 144 3.61 -2.32 -7.39
CA PRO A 144 5.03 -2.65 -7.57
C PRO A 144 5.68 -3.24 -6.31
N LEU A 145 5.26 -2.79 -5.13
CA LEU A 145 5.79 -3.27 -3.84
C LEU A 145 5.29 -4.68 -3.48
N LEU A 146 4.15 -5.07 -4.03
CA LEU A 146 3.62 -6.43 -3.91
C LEU A 146 4.27 -7.40 -4.91
N ALA A 147 4.71 -6.91 -6.08
CA ALA A 147 5.29 -7.72 -7.14
C ALA A 147 6.83 -7.90 -7.03
N GLY A 148 7.56 -6.92 -6.49
CA GLY A 148 9.04 -6.92 -6.48
C GLY A 148 9.69 -7.79 -5.40
N VAL A 149 10.84 -8.40 -5.72
CA VAL A 149 11.66 -9.25 -4.84
C VAL A 149 12.28 -8.49 -3.65
N ALA A 150 12.46 -7.16 -3.77
CA ALA A 150 13.05 -6.31 -2.75
C ALA A 150 12.10 -5.95 -1.57
N GLY A 151 10.84 -6.39 -1.59
CA GLY A 151 9.77 -5.89 -0.71
C GLY A 151 9.31 -6.82 0.42
N LEU A 152 10.01 -7.90 0.74
CA LEU A 152 9.53 -8.95 1.68
C LEU A 152 9.08 -8.40 3.04
N ALA A 153 9.79 -7.42 3.62
CA ALA A 153 9.41 -6.82 4.90
C ALA A 153 8.20 -5.86 4.80
N GLY A 154 8.04 -5.13 3.69
CA GLY A 154 6.95 -4.15 3.49
C GLY A 154 5.63 -4.76 3.01
N ARG A 155 5.65 -5.98 2.44
CA ARG A 155 4.45 -6.63 1.90
C ARG A 155 3.36 -6.84 2.96
N ARG A 156 3.72 -7.16 4.21
CA ARG A 156 2.74 -7.43 5.27
C ARG A 156 1.99 -6.15 5.68
N SER A 157 2.70 -5.03 5.84
CA SER A 157 2.08 -3.74 6.20
C SER A 157 1.19 -3.23 5.07
N ILE A 158 1.63 -3.32 3.81
CA ILE A 158 0.83 -2.89 2.64
C ILE A 158 -0.43 -3.74 2.49
N ARG A 159 -0.33 -5.07 2.58
CA ARG A 159 -1.51 -5.96 2.53
C ARG A 159 -2.47 -5.71 3.69
N ARG A 160 -1.95 -5.32 4.85
CA ARG A 160 -2.76 -4.94 6.00
C ARG A 160 -3.49 -3.62 5.75
N GLY A 161 -2.77 -2.58 5.34
CA GLY A 161 -3.37 -1.28 4.98
C GLY A 161 -4.46 -1.42 3.92
N LEU A 162 -4.20 -2.24 2.89
CA LEU A 162 -5.19 -2.51 1.86
C LEU A 162 -6.46 -3.19 2.38
N ARG A 163 -6.33 -4.13 3.33
CA ARG A 163 -7.49 -4.76 3.98
C ARG A 163 -8.28 -3.76 4.82
N ILE A 164 -7.59 -2.91 5.58
CA ILE A 164 -8.22 -1.87 6.41
C ILE A 164 -8.96 -0.88 5.51
N PHE A 165 -8.34 -0.35 4.46
CA PHE A 165 -8.99 0.61 3.56
C PHE A 165 -10.15 -0.01 2.79
N THR A 166 -10.03 -1.28 2.37
CA THR A 166 -11.15 -1.99 1.73
C THR A 166 -12.33 -2.19 2.70
N ALA A 167 -12.07 -2.40 3.98
CA ALA A 167 -13.12 -2.45 5.00
C ALA A 167 -13.76 -1.06 5.18
N CYS A 168 -12.95 -0.01 5.36
CA CYS A 168 -13.45 1.36 5.51
C CYS A 168 -14.27 1.83 4.29
N ASP A 169 -13.84 1.50 3.08
CA ASP A 169 -14.56 1.80 1.83
C ASP A 169 -15.92 1.07 1.76
N ARG A 170 -15.97 -0.21 2.17
CA ARG A 170 -17.23 -0.96 2.24
C ARG A 170 -18.20 -0.35 3.25
N TYR A 171 -17.72 -0.06 4.46
CA TYR A 171 -18.56 0.53 5.50
C TYR A 171 -18.93 1.98 5.18
N GLY A 172 -18.04 2.74 4.56
CA GLY A 172 -18.30 4.09 4.06
C GLY A 172 -19.43 4.13 3.03
N ARG A 173 -19.43 3.20 2.06
CA ARG A 173 -20.57 3.06 1.13
C ARG A 173 -21.86 2.64 1.83
N SER A 174 -21.77 1.80 2.87
CA SER A 174 -22.94 1.42 3.67
C SER A 174 -23.52 2.65 4.37
N LEU A 175 -22.66 3.48 4.98
CA LEU A 175 -23.01 4.72 5.65
C LEU A 175 -23.67 5.73 4.68
N ALA A 176 -23.04 5.97 3.53
CA ALA A 176 -23.54 6.86 2.48
C ALA A 176 -24.94 6.48 1.98
N ARG A 177 -25.16 5.18 1.76
CA ARG A 177 -26.47 4.68 1.31
C ARG A 177 -27.53 4.77 2.39
N SER A 178 -27.16 4.57 3.66
CA SER A 178 -28.10 4.74 4.77
C SER A 178 -28.44 6.21 5.00
N SER A 179 -27.49 7.12 4.80
CA SER A 179 -27.70 8.56 4.99
C SER A 179 -28.60 9.17 3.92
N GLU A 180 -28.39 8.87 2.64
CA GLU A 180 -29.25 9.40 1.56
C GLU A 180 -30.70 8.94 1.65
N ARG A 181 -30.91 7.74 2.19
CA ARG A 181 -32.25 7.18 2.38
C ARG A 181 -32.90 7.62 3.68
N TYR A 182 -32.19 8.38 4.51
CA TYR A 182 -32.72 8.98 5.71
C TYR A 182 -33.49 10.22 5.31
N HIS A 183 -34.82 10.15 5.26
CA HIS A 183 -35.64 11.19 4.64
C HIS A 183 -36.63 11.85 5.60
N ASP A 184 -36.60 11.49 6.88
CA ASP A 184 -37.41 12.12 7.91
C ASP A 184 -36.56 12.39 9.14
N HIS A 185 -36.98 13.37 9.96
CA HIS A 185 -36.44 13.66 11.30
C HIS A 185 -36.77 12.51 12.26
N PHE A 186 -36.41 11.29 11.88
CA PHE A 186 -36.48 10.10 12.68
C PHE A 186 -35.47 10.28 13.81
N GLY A 187 -35.89 10.02 15.04
CA GLY A 187 -35.03 10.11 16.21
C GLY A 187 -35.21 11.36 17.06
N SER A 188 -35.00 11.18 18.36
CA SER A 188 -34.93 12.28 19.33
C SER A 188 -33.66 13.10 19.08
N PRO A 189 -33.62 14.40 19.45
CA PRO A 189 -32.41 15.21 19.35
C PRO A 189 -31.20 14.57 20.06
N GLN A 190 -31.44 13.82 21.14
CA GLN A 190 -30.41 13.07 21.87
C GLN A 190 -29.71 11.99 21.02
N LEU A 191 -30.45 11.31 20.12
CA LEU A 191 -29.90 10.29 19.23
C LEU A 191 -29.04 10.93 18.13
N ALA A 192 -29.50 12.05 17.57
CA ALA A 192 -28.74 12.84 16.61
C ALA A 192 -27.45 13.40 17.22
N ASP A 193 -27.52 13.90 18.45
CA ASP A 193 -26.36 14.42 19.19
C ASP A 193 -25.34 13.31 19.49
N ALA A 194 -25.80 12.13 19.93
CA ALA A 194 -24.93 10.99 20.21
C ALA A 194 -24.21 10.49 18.94
N PHE A 195 -24.94 10.36 17.83
CA PHE A 195 -24.34 9.97 16.55
C PHE A 195 -23.35 11.02 16.05
N THR A 196 -23.72 12.31 16.09
CA THR A 196 -22.85 13.41 15.65
C THR A 196 -21.59 13.50 16.50
N ALA A 197 -21.70 13.29 17.81
CA ALA A 197 -20.55 13.26 18.73
C ALA A 197 -19.61 12.09 18.45
N ALA A 198 -20.15 10.91 18.09
CA ALA A 198 -19.36 9.75 17.68
C ALA A 198 -18.70 9.97 16.30
N ALA A 199 -19.43 10.51 15.32
CA ALA A 199 -18.91 10.84 13.99
C ALA A 199 -17.76 11.86 14.07
N LYS A 200 -17.90 12.90 14.90
CA LYS A 200 -16.85 13.87 15.18
C LYS A 200 -15.61 13.21 15.80
N GLN A 201 -15.80 12.30 16.77
CA GLN A 201 -14.68 11.58 17.37
C GLN A 201 -13.97 10.67 16.36
N THR A 202 -14.71 9.95 15.53
CA THR A 202 -14.12 9.11 14.47
C THR A 202 -13.29 9.93 13.51
N ARG A 203 -13.73 11.15 13.14
CA ARG A 203 -12.93 12.09 12.34
C ARG A 203 -11.65 12.52 13.05
N THR A 204 -11.73 12.88 14.34
CA THR A 204 -10.52 13.18 15.12
C THR A 204 -9.54 12.00 15.18
N ASN A 205 -10.05 10.77 15.28
CA ASN A 205 -9.20 9.57 15.24
C ASN A 205 -8.59 9.33 13.84
N ILE A 206 -9.30 9.68 12.76
CA ILE A 206 -8.77 9.66 11.39
C ILE A 206 -7.65 10.69 11.22
N ASP A 207 -7.84 11.91 11.74
CA ASP A 207 -6.81 12.97 11.71
C ASP A 207 -5.58 12.57 12.54
N ALA A 208 -5.79 11.92 13.69
CA ALA A 208 -4.73 11.34 14.50
C ALA A 208 -3.94 10.26 13.75
N LEU A 209 -4.63 9.36 13.04
CA LEU A 209 -3.99 8.35 12.18
C LEU A 209 -3.22 9.01 11.02
N ALA A 210 -3.78 10.05 10.41
CA ALA A 210 -3.10 10.81 9.37
C ALA A 210 -1.82 11.46 9.88
N ALA A 211 -1.84 12.05 11.09
CA ALA A 211 -0.66 12.62 11.73
C ALA A 211 0.42 11.55 12.00
N LEU A 212 0.04 10.36 12.49
CA LEU A 212 0.96 9.24 12.69
C LEU A 212 1.58 8.77 11.36
N VAL A 213 0.80 8.73 10.29
CA VAL A 213 1.29 8.40 8.94
C VAL A 213 2.29 9.44 8.44
N ASP A 214 2.14 10.71 8.83
CA ASP A 214 3.08 11.78 8.50
C ASP A 214 4.30 11.85 9.44
N GLY A 215 4.37 10.97 10.45
CA GLY A 215 5.51 10.80 11.34
C GLY A 215 5.37 11.49 12.71
N ALA A 216 4.19 11.97 13.07
CA ALA A 216 3.92 12.46 14.42
C ALA A 216 4.12 11.34 15.46
N THR A 217 4.50 11.71 16.68
CA THR A 217 4.66 10.79 17.81
C THR A 217 3.84 11.31 18.99
N GLY A 218 3.45 10.41 19.92
CA GLY A 218 2.66 10.79 21.09
C GLY A 218 1.19 11.14 20.79
N VAL A 219 0.66 10.67 19.66
CA VAL A 219 -0.74 10.87 19.30
C VAL A 219 -1.61 9.87 20.07
N SER A 220 -2.69 10.35 20.70
CA SER A 220 -3.68 9.53 21.38
C SER A 220 -4.93 9.32 20.53
N VAL A 221 -5.49 8.12 20.55
CA VAL A 221 -6.81 7.82 19.99
C VAL A 221 -7.78 7.48 21.10
N ASN A 222 -9.02 7.94 20.97
CA ASN A 222 -10.07 7.71 21.97
C ASN A 222 -11.26 7.05 21.31
N SER A 223 -11.74 5.93 21.87
CA SER A 223 -12.98 5.33 21.40
C SER A 223 -14.20 5.98 22.07
N LYS A 224 -15.26 6.20 21.28
CA LYS A 224 -16.60 6.54 21.77
C LYS A 224 -17.60 5.42 21.48
N THR A 225 -17.18 4.18 21.73
CA THR A 225 -18.08 3.01 21.62
C THR A 225 -19.33 3.19 22.50
N ASP A 226 -19.17 3.73 23.71
CA ASP A 226 -20.28 3.96 24.64
C ASP A 226 -21.35 4.93 24.09
N ALA A 227 -20.94 5.94 23.32
CA ALA A 227 -21.88 6.89 22.70
C ALA A 227 -22.67 6.22 21.57
N LEU A 228 -22.03 5.33 20.80
CA LEU A 228 -22.70 4.53 19.77
C LEU A 228 -23.64 3.49 20.40
N ASP A 229 -23.26 2.89 21.52
CA ASP A 229 -24.09 1.94 22.28
C ASP A 229 -25.32 2.65 22.88
N ALA A 230 -25.16 3.86 23.42
CA ALA A 230 -26.27 4.68 23.88
C ALA A 230 -27.22 5.06 22.73
N ALA A 231 -26.69 5.46 21.57
CA ALA A 231 -27.51 5.78 20.40
C ALA A 231 -28.28 4.56 19.87
N GLU A 232 -27.64 3.39 19.86
CA GLU A 232 -28.25 2.12 19.47
C GLU A 232 -29.36 1.68 20.43
N ALA A 233 -29.15 1.82 21.75
CA ALA A 233 -30.16 1.55 22.76
C ALA A 233 -31.37 2.48 22.61
N LEU A 234 -31.14 3.79 22.46
CA LEU A 234 -32.19 4.79 22.25
C LEU A 234 -33.03 4.49 20.99
N ALA A 235 -32.37 4.12 19.89
CA ALA A 235 -33.04 3.75 18.64
C ALA A 235 -33.95 2.52 18.81
N ARG A 236 -33.48 1.50 19.52
CA ARG A 236 -34.27 0.28 19.80
C ARG A 236 -35.46 0.54 20.71
N HIS A 237 -35.34 1.47 21.65
CA HIS A 237 -36.45 1.83 22.54
C HIS A 237 -37.57 2.62 21.83
N GLN A 238 -37.29 3.24 20.68
CA GLN A 238 -38.30 3.93 19.87
C GLN A 238 -39.14 2.98 19.01
N ASP A 239 -38.62 1.82 18.65
CA ASP A 239 -39.41 0.74 18.02
C ASP A 239 -40.23 0.03 19.10
N GLY A 240 -41.48 0.47 19.29
CA GLY A 240 -42.46 -0.25 20.10
C GLY A 240 -42.87 -1.61 19.49
N ASP A 241 -43.97 -2.19 20.02
CA ASP A 241 -44.43 -3.58 19.79
C ASP A 241 -44.77 -3.95 18.32
N HIS A 242 -44.65 -3.03 17.36
CA HIS A 242 -45.06 -3.18 15.97
C HIS A 242 -43.90 -3.52 15.00
N GLY A 243 -42.71 -3.82 15.54
CA GLY A 243 -41.52 -4.20 14.78
C GLY A 243 -40.77 -3.02 14.16
N PRO A 244 -39.55 -3.25 13.60
CA PRO A 244 -38.64 -2.13 13.37
C PRO A 244 -39.03 -1.25 12.18
N HIS A 245 -39.20 0.06 12.41
CA HIS A 245 -39.42 1.06 11.35
C HIS A 245 -38.27 1.00 10.33
N PRO A 246 -38.53 1.18 9.02
CA PRO A 246 -37.48 1.19 8.01
C PRO A 246 -36.34 2.18 8.32
N ASP A 247 -36.64 3.29 8.98
CA ASP A 247 -35.65 4.30 9.37
C ASP A 247 -34.83 3.88 10.60
N THR A 248 -35.39 3.15 11.57
CA THR A 248 -34.60 2.52 12.65
C THR A 248 -33.56 1.57 12.06
N ARG A 249 -33.97 0.73 11.11
CA ARG A 249 -33.04 -0.21 10.45
C ARG A 249 -31.92 0.51 9.70
N ARG A 250 -32.24 1.61 9.02
CA ARG A 250 -31.26 2.46 8.32
C ARG A 250 -30.30 3.14 9.30
N PHE A 251 -30.82 3.71 10.38
CA PHE A 251 -30.01 4.31 11.45
C PHE A 251 -29.08 3.29 12.10
N LEU A 252 -29.58 2.11 12.48
CA LEU A 252 -28.75 1.03 13.03
C LEU A 252 -27.66 0.57 12.05
N THR A 253 -27.97 0.57 10.75
CA THR A 253 -26.97 0.27 9.70
C THR A 253 -25.90 1.36 9.64
N ALA A 254 -26.26 2.64 9.75
CA ALA A 254 -25.35 3.76 9.81
C ALA A 254 -24.44 3.71 11.05
N VAL A 255 -25.02 3.45 12.23
CA VAL A 255 -24.30 3.26 13.50
C VAL A 255 -23.31 2.10 13.39
N HIS A 256 -23.75 0.96 12.84
CA HIS A 256 -22.88 -0.19 12.67
C HIS A 256 -21.72 0.08 11.71
N ALA A 257 -21.99 0.76 10.59
CA ALA A 257 -20.97 1.17 9.64
C ALA A 257 -19.94 2.11 10.27
N LEU A 258 -20.41 3.14 10.99
CA LEU A 258 -19.54 4.09 11.69
C LEU A 258 -18.68 3.40 12.76
N ARG A 259 -19.27 2.49 13.55
CA ARG A 259 -18.55 1.69 14.56
C ARG A 259 -17.43 0.86 13.93
N GLN A 260 -17.69 0.23 12.78
CA GLN A 260 -16.67 -0.57 12.12
C GLN A 260 -15.56 0.26 11.49
N ILE A 261 -15.87 1.45 10.98
CA ILE A 261 -14.85 2.41 10.54
C ILE A 261 -13.99 2.83 11.74
N GLU A 262 -14.61 3.24 12.85
CA GLU A 262 -13.89 3.65 14.06
C GLU A 262 -12.94 2.55 14.55
N ARG A 263 -13.42 1.31 14.68
CA ARG A 263 -12.60 0.16 15.11
C ARG A 263 -11.43 -0.09 14.17
N ALA A 264 -11.65 -0.01 12.85
CA ALA A 264 -10.59 -0.19 11.87
C ALA A 264 -9.52 0.91 11.96
N ILE A 265 -9.92 2.16 12.25
CA ILE A 265 -9.02 3.30 12.43
C ILE A 265 -8.24 3.21 13.74
N ILE A 266 -8.89 2.84 14.84
CA ILE A 266 -8.22 2.66 16.14
C ILE A 266 -7.23 1.48 16.07
N ASP A 267 -7.60 0.35 15.47
CA ASP A 267 -6.64 -0.75 15.24
C ASP A 267 -5.48 -0.27 14.37
N ALA A 268 -5.73 0.48 13.29
CA ALA A 268 -4.65 1.02 12.47
C ALA A 268 -3.71 1.94 13.27
N ALA A 269 -4.26 2.87 14.06
CA ALA A 269 -3.50 3.86 14.82
C ALA A 269 -2.67 3.23 15.95
N THR A 270 -3.26 2.33 16.74
CA THR A 270 -2.56 1.60 17.80
C THR A 270 -1.38 0.78 17.26
N ASN A 271 -1.54 0.16 16.10
CA ASN A 271 -0.44 -0.56 15.45
C ASN A 271 0.67 0.36 14.88
N LEU A 272 0.37 1.63 14.65
CA LEU A 272 1.34 2.68 14.29
C LEU A 272 1.97 3.35 15.52
N GLY A 273 1.59 2.95 16.74
CA GLY A 273 2.16 3.45 17.99
C GLY A 273 1.33 4.53 18.69
N ALA A 274 0.06 4.69 18.33
CA ALA A 274 -0.85 5.56 19.08
C ALA A 274 -1.05 5.04 20.51
N GLN A 275 -1.18 5.95 21.47
CA GLN A 275 -1.61 5.60 22.83
C GLN A 275 -3.13 5.47 22.86
N ASP A 276 -3.63 4.32 23.29
CA ASP A 276 -5.05 4.10 23.54
C ASP A 276 -5.39 4.61 24.94
N SER A 277 -6.25 5.62 25.03
CA SER A 277 -6.80 6.07 26.31
C SER A 277 -8.23 5.54 26.41
N PRO A 278 -8.44 4.33 26.95
CA PRO A 278 -9.78 3.86 27.24
C PRO A 278 -10.43 4.88 28.17
N GLN A 279 -11.64 5.33 27.81
CA GLN A 279 -12.41 6.25 28.62
C GLN A 279 -12.86 5.51 29.88
N VAL A 280 -11.95 5.37 30.85
CA VAL A 280 -12.29 4.90 32.19
C VAL A 280 -13.15 5.99 32.79
N SER A 281 -14.46 5.73 32.85
CA SER A 281 -15.42 6.49 33.63
C SER A 281 -14.91 6.57 35.07
N ARG A 282 -14.18 7.64 35.39
CA ARG A 282 -13.94 8.05 36.76
C ARG A 282 -15.29 8.51 37.32
N SER A 283 -16.07 7.57 37.83
CA SER A 283 -17.05 7.83 38.87
C SER A 283 -16.30 8.47 40.03
N THR A 284 -16.30 9.79 40.07
CA THR A 284 -15.94 10.53 41.27
C THR A 284 -17.23 10.75 42.05
N SER A 285 -17.11 10.44 43.33
CA SER A 285 -18.12 10.21 44.35
C SER A 285 -19.12 11.34 44.56
#